data_AF-A9B9G1-F1
#
_entry.id   AF-A9B9G1-F1
#
_cell.length_a   1.000
_cell.length_b   1.000
_cell.length_c   1.000
_cell.angle_alpha   90.00
_cell.angle_beta   90.00
_cell.angle_gamma   90.00
#
_symmetry.space_group_name_H-M   'P 1'
#
loop_
_entity.id
_entity.type
_entity.pdbx_description
1 polymer ?
#
loop_
_entity_poly.entity_id
_entity_poly.type
_entity_poly.pdbx_seq_one_letter_code
_entity_poly.pdbx_strand_id
1 'polypeptide(L)' 'MLRWFVAFTPIGGAIILPLVVPFIVDRFGIGLGVFSTLLLSSLWFVAMLRTSEMPH' A
#
# COMPACT_ATOMS: atom_id res chain seq x y z
N MET A 1 3.67 -19.52 11.54
CA MET A 1 2.56 -18.53 11.65
C MET A 1 2.91 -17.19 10.99
N LEU A 2 4.19 -16.83 10.79
CA LEU A 2 4.59 -15.56 10.17
C LEU A 2 4.30 -15.49 8.65
N ARG A 3 4.46 -16.60 7.90
CA ARG A 3 4.13 -16.72 6.46
C ARG A 3 2.74 -16.22 6.03
N TRP A 4 1.70 -16.44 6.84
CA TRP A 4 0.36 -15.94 6.54
C TRP A 4 0.30 -14.42 6.63
N PHE A 5 0.98 -13.83 7.61
CA PHE A 5 1.09 -12.38 7.78
C PHE A 5 1.78 -11.72 6.57
N VAL A 6 2.84 -12.35 6.04
CA VAL A 6 3.53 -11.93 4.81
C VAL A 6 2.61 -11.97 3.58
N ALA A 7 1.67 -12.92 3.51
CA ALA A 7 0.73 -13.04 2.41
C ALA A 7 -0.41 -12.00 2.46
N PHE A 8 -0.77 -11.50 3.66
CA PHE A 8 -1.79 -10.46 3.80
C PHE A 8 -1.28 -9.06 3.44
N THR A 9 0.01 -8.80 3.60
CA THR A 9 0.63 -7.52 3.21
C THR A 9 0.50 -7.18 1.72
N PRO A 10 0.69 -8.05 0.73
CA PRO A 10 0.39 -7.70 -0.66
C PRO A 10 -1.10 -7.36 -0.88
N ILE A 11 -2.00 -8.07 -0.21
CA ILE A 11 -3.45 -7.92 -0.36
C ILE A 11 -3.92 -6.56 0.17
N GLY A 12 -3.39 -6.10 1.30
CA GLY A 12 -3.77 -4.80 1.87
C GLY A 12 -3.48 -3.64 0.91
N GLY A 13 -2.29 -3.60 0.30
CA GLY A 13 -1.94 -2.55 -0.68
C GLY A 13 -2.83 -2.60 -1.92
N ALA A 14 -3.16 -3.81 -2.39
CA ALA A 14 -4.03 -4.04 -3.54
C ALA A 14 -5.48 -3.58 -3.31
N ILE A 15 -5.95 -3.54 -2.06
CA ILE A 15 -7.31 -3.08 -1.72
C ILE A 15 -7.31 -1.59 -1.36
N ILE A 16 -6.33 -1.14 -0.57
CA ILE A 16 -6.31 0.24 -0.03
C ILE A 16 -6.12 1.26 -1.15
N LEU A 17 -5.16 1.03 -2.07
CA LEU A 17 -4.87 1.97 -3.15
C LEU A 17 -6.06 2.26 -4.09
N PRO A 18 -6.77 1.26 -4.66
CA PRO A 18 -7.89 1.54 -5.57
C PRO A 18 -9.13 2.14 -4.89
N LEU A 19 -9.21 2.14 -3.55
CA LEU A 19 -10.29 2.80 -2.83
C LEU A 19 -9.90 4.23 -2.43
N VAL A 20 -8.71 4.39 -1.84
CA VAL A 20 -8.27 5.68 -1.29
C VAL A 20 -7.88 6.65 -2.40
N VAL A 21 -7.21 6.20 -3.46
CA VAL A 21 -6.73 7.10 -4.51
C VAL A 21 -7.88 7.73 -5.29
N PRO A 22 -8.88 6.98 -5.82
CA PRO A 22 -10.01 7.61 -6.51
C PRO A 22 -10.83 8.52 -5.60
N PHE A 23 -11.01 8.16 -4.32
CA PHE A 23 -11.67 9.01 -3.35
C PHE A 23 -10.93 10.34 -3.15
N ILE A 24 -9.61 10.31 -3.05
CA ILE A 24 -8.80 11.55 -2.92
C ILE A 24 -8.84 12.36 -4.21
N VAL A 25 -8.79 11.72 -5.38
CA VAL A 25 -8.90 12.41 -6.67
C VAL A 25 -10.26 13.10 -6.80
N ASP A 26 -11.35 12.41 -6.44
CA ASP A 26 -12.72 12.95 -6.48
C ASP A 26 -12.89 14.16 -5.55
N ARG A 27 -12.33 14.10 -4.33
CA ARG A 27 -12.54 15.13 -3.30
C ARG A 27 -11.53 16.27 -3.32
N PHE A 28 -10.29 15.99 -3.69
CA PHE A 28 -9.16 16.89 -3.51
C PHE A 28 -8.35 17.11 -4.79
N GLY A 29 -8.72 16.45 -5.89
CA GLY A 29 -8.11 16.62 -7.20
C GLY A 29 -6.90 15.73 -7.46
N ILE A 30 -6.45 15.75 -8.72
CA ILE A 30 -5.44 14.83 -9.25
C ILE A 30 -4.08 15.00 -8.54
N GLY A 31 -3.66 16.23 -8.25
CA GLY A 31 -2.36 16.49 -7.60
C GLY A 31 -2.22 15.78 -6.25
N LEU A 32 -3.24 15.89 -5.39
CA LEU A 32 -3.27 15.20 -4.09
C LEU A 32 -3.50 13.69 -4.25
N GLY A 33 -4.23 13.26 -5.28
CA GLY A 33 -4.34 11.85 -5.65
C GLY A 33 -2.99 11.21 -5.99
N VAL A 34 -2.17 11.88 -6.79
CA VAL A 34 -0.82 11.40 -7.14
C VAL A 34 0.09 11.39 -5.91
N PHE A 35 0.09 12.47 -5.12
CA PHE A 35 0.90 12.53 -3.89
C PHE A 35 0.53 11.43 -2.89
N SER A 36 -0.77 11.21 -2.65
CA SER A 36 -1.24 10.16 -1.74
C SER A 36 -0.89 8.76 -2.25
N THR A 37 -0.96 8.52 -3.56
CA THR A 37 -0.52 7.26 -4.17
C THR A 37 0.96 6.99 -3.86
N LEU A 38 1.83 7.98 -4.07
CA LEU A 38 3.26 7.87 -3.80
C LEU A 38 3.54 7.61 -2.31
N LEU A 39 2.89 8.37 -1.43
CA LEU A 39 3.05 8.25 0.02
C LEU A 39 2.62 6.87 0.51
N LEU A 40 1.41 6.43 0.16
CA LEU A 40 0.85 5.15 0.57
C LEU A 40 1.66 3.98 0.02
N SER A 41 2.04 4.03 -1.26
CA SER A 41 2.85 2.97 -1.88
C SER A 41 4.22 2.86 -1.22
N SER A 42 4.86 3.98 -0.88
CA SER A 42 6.17 3.99 -0.22
C SER A 42 6.08 3.41 1.19
N LEU A 43 5.11 3.86 1.99
CA LEU A 43 4.88 3.31 3.34
C LEU A 43 4.56 1.82 3.29
N TRP A 44 3.74 1.41 2.32
CA TRP A 44 3.38 0.01 2.14
C TRP A 44 4.57 -0.85 1.72
N PHE A 45 5.41 -0.34 0.82
CA PHE A 45 6.62 -1.04 0.39
C PHE A 45 7.59 -1.24 1.55
N VAL A 46 7.79 -0.22 2.39
CA VAL A 46 8.60 -0.34 3.62
C VAL A 46 8.01 -1.41 4.54
N ALA A 47 6.70 -1.41 4.77
CA ALA A 47 6.05 -2.43 5.58
C ALA A 47 6.25 -3.84 4.98
N MET A 48 6.09 -3.97 3.67
CA MET A 48 6.30 -5.23 2.93
C MET A 48 7.74 -5.74 3.10
N LEU A 49 8.75 -4.87 2.98
CA LEU A 49 10.16 -5.20 3.20
C LEU A 49 10.44 -5.69 4.62
N ARG A 50 9.76 -5.13 5.62
CA ARG A 50 9.90 -5.53 7.02
C ARG A 50 9.25 -6.87 7.31
N THR A 51 8.21 -7.22 6.56
CA THR A 51 7.52 -8.52 6.66
C THR A 51 8.09 -9.59 5.74
N SER A 52 8.95 -9.26 4.77
CA SER A 52 9.47 -10.27 3.86
C SER A 52 10.49 -11.14 4.60
N GLU A 53 10.12 -12.39 4.87
CA GLU A 53 11.07 -13.44 5.24
C GLU A 53 11.98 -13.67 4.02
N MET A 54 13.17 -13.08 4.00
CA MET A 54 14.21 -13.49 3.04
C MET A 54 14.62 -14.92 3.40
N PRO A 55 14.56 -15.89 2.45
CA PRO A 55 15.04 -17.23 2.74
C PRO A 55 16.53 -17.16 3.10
N HIS A 56 16.88 -17.60 4.30
CA HIS A 56 18.25 -17.90 4.69
C HIS A 56 18.66 -19.25 4.12
#